data_AF-A0AAE2W2A8-F1
#
_entry.id   AF-A0AAE2W2A8-F1
#
_cell.length_a   1.000
_cell.length_b   1.000
_cell.length_c   1.000
_cell.angle_alpha   90.00
_cell.angle_beta   90.00
_cell.angle_gamma   90.00
#
_symmetry.space_group_name_H-M   'P 1'
#
loop_
_entity.id
_entity.type
_entity.pdbx_description
1 polymer ?
#
loop_
_entity_poly.entity_id
_entity_poly.type
_entity_poly.pdbx_seq_one_letter_code
_entity_poly.pdbx_strand_id
1 'polypeptide(L)'
;MQVWTWSLLFSRITDLPDLVTSFYFAKVTYTTLGYGDIVWGPDARIVAKFYAITGLLTFGISTAFLIGVLSRVLPDIFEGSEDK
;
A
#
# COMPACT_ATOMS: atom_id res chain seq x y z
N MET A 1 -8.39 1.32 5.29
CA MET A 1 -9.64 0.88 4.63
C MET A 1 -9.38 0.12 3.33
N GLN A 2 -8.60 0.66 2.38
CA GLN A 2 -8.43 0.05 1.05
C GLN A 2 -7.88 -1.39 1.10
N VAL A 3 -6.89 -1.68 1.95
CA VAL A 3 -6.35 -3.05 2.14
C VAL A 3 -7.41 -4.04 2.63
N TRP A 4 -8.34 -3.60 3.48
CA TRP A 4 -9.40 -4.45 4.01
C TRP A 4 -10.46 -4.78 2.95
N THR A 5 -10.84 -3.80 2.13
CA THR A 5 -11.77 -4.02 1.00
C THR A 5 -11.21 -5.04 0.02
N TRP A 6 -9.93 -4.94 -0.33
CA TRP A 6 -9.28 -5.90 -1.22
C TRP A 6 -9.09 -7.27 -0.56
N SER A 7 -8.72 -7.32 0.71
CA SER A 7 -8.61 -8.58 1.46
C SER A 7 -9.93 -9.35 1.51
N LEU A 8 -11.06 -8.66 1.68
CA LEU A 8 -12.39 -9.27 1.64
C LEU A 8 -12.76 -9.74 0.22
N LEU A 9 -12.51 -8.90 -0.79
CA LEU A 9 -12.72 -9.25 -2.20
C LEU A 9 -11.93 -10.49 -2.59
N PHE A 10 -10.70 -10.58 -2.10
CA PHE A 10 -9.79 -11.69 -2.33
C PHE A 10 -10.22 -12.96 -1.60
N SER A 11 -10.62 -12.90 -0.32
CA SER A 11 -11.19 -14.08 0.35
C SER A 11 -12.43 -14.67 -0.34
N ARG A 12 -13.13 -13.86 -1.17
CA ARG A 12 -14.31 -14.27 -1.95
C ARG A 12 -13.98 -14.75 -3.36
N ILE A 13 -12.83 -14.38 -3.92
CA ILE A 13 -12.43 -14.63 -5.32
C ILE A 13 -11.33 -15.70 -5.41
N THR A 14 -10.52 -15.87 -4.37
CA THR A 14 -9.44 -16.83 -4.31
C THR A 14 -9.67 -17.84 -3.18
N ASP A 15 -9.43 -19.12 -3.46
CA ASP A 15 -9.41 -20.23 -2.49
C ASP A 15 -8.20 -20.15 -1.55
N LEU A 16 -7.94 -18.98 -0.96
CA LEU A 16 -6.91 -18.83 0.05
C LEU A 16 -7.35 -19.54 1.34
N PRO A 17 -6.44 -20.28 2.01
CA PRO A 17 -6.81 -21.21 3.08
C PRO A 17 -7.36 -20.52 4.33
N ASP A 18 -6.95 -19.28 4.59
CA ASP A 18 -7.35 -18.53 5.77
C ASP A 18 -7.23 -17.01 5.56
N LEU A 19 -7.96 -16.23 6.37
CA LEU A 19 -7.97 -14.76 6.31
C LEU A 19 -6.62 -14.13 6.62
N VAL A 20 -5.78 -14.76 7.45
CA VAL A 20 -4.46 -14.23 7.82
C VAL A 20 -3.51 -14.30 6.63
N THR A 21 -3.54 -15.41 5.90
CA THR A 21 -2.81 -15.64 4.65
C THR A 21 -3.29 -14.69 3.56
N SER A 22 -4.60 -14.49 3.41
CA SER A 22 -5.14 -13.48 2.49
C SER A 22 -4.69 -12.06 2.84
N PHE A 23 -4.67 -11.71 4.13
CA PHE A 23 -4.25 -10.39 4.59
C PHE A 23 -2.74 -10.18 4.44
N TYR A 24 -1.92 -11.19 4.72
CA TYR A 24 -0.48 -11.17 4.50
C TYR A 24 -0.18 -10.95 3.01
N PHE A 25 -0.76 -11.77 2.13
CA PHE A 25 -0.60 -11.63 0.69
C PHE A 25 -1.03 -10.24 0.21
N ALA A 26 -2.18 -9.75 0.69
CA ALA A 26 -2.69 -8.44 0.31
C ALA A 26 -1.69 -7.34 0.70
N LYS A 27 -1.16 -7.34 1.93
CA LYS A 27 -0.16 -6.35 2.35
C LYS A 27 1.12 -6.42 1.52
N VAL A 28 1.64 -7.63 1.26
CA VAL A 28 2.88 -7.83 0.48
C VAL A 28 2.71 -7.34 -0.96
N THR A 29 1.54 -7.57 -1.55
CA THR A 29 1.23 -7.10 -2.91
C THR A 29 0.99 -5.59 -2.95
N TYR A 30 0.27 -5.03 -1.96
CA TYR A 30 -0.04 -3.60 -1.86
C TYR A 30 1.20 -2.74 -1.63
N THR A 31 2.18 -3.27 -0.90
CA THR A 31 3.49 -2.63 -0.68
C THR A 31 4.48 -2.90 -1.82
N THR A 32 4.07 -3.64 -2.86
CA THR A 32 4.93 -4.05 -3.99
C THR A 32 6.13 -4.93 -3.61
N LEU A 33 6.14 -5.47 -2.38
CA LEU A 33 7.23 -6.30 -1.86
C LEU A 33 7.32 -7.66 -2.57
N GLY A 34 6.16 -8.30 -2.81
CA GLY A 34 6.03 -9.43 -3.72
C GLY A 34 6.93 -10.65 -3.44
N TYR A 35 6.96 -11.17 -2.21
CA TYR A 35 7.77 -12.34 -1.85
C TYR A 35 7.58 -13.57 -2.75
N GLY A 36 6.40 -13.74 -3.35
CA GLY A 36 6.12 -14.81 -4.31
C GLY A 36 5.96 -16.20 -3.68
N ASP A 37 5.91 -16.27 -2.35
CA ASP A 37 5.60 -17.45 -1.54
C ASP A 37 4.14 -17.90 -1.70
N ILE A 38 3.23 -16.95 -1.87
CA ILE A 38 1.82 -17.17 -2.15
C ILE A 38 1.50 -16.54 -3.50
N VAL A 39 0.99 -17.33 -4.44
CA VAL A 39 0.69 -16.88 -5.79
C VAL A 39 -0.74 -17.21 -6.15
N TRP A 40 -1.37 -16.30 -6.89
CA TRP A 40 -2.75 -16.42 -7.30
C TRP A 40 -2.91 -17.41 -8.45
N GLY A 41 -4.01 -18.16 -8.43
CA GLY A 41 -4.44 -18.95 -9.58
C GLY A 41 -4.67 -18.09 -10.83
N PRO A 42 -4.74 -18.71 -12.03
CA PRO A 42 -4.78 -18.00 -13.31
C PRO A 42 -5.84 -16.89 -13.38
N ASP A 43 -7.03 -17.16 -12.85
CA ASP A 43 -8.20 -16.28 -12.96
C ASP A 43 -8.05 -14.97 -12.19
N ALA A 44 -7.24 -15.00 -11.14
CA ALA A 44 -7.18 -13.94 -10.18
C ALA A 44 -5.94 -13.05 -10.40
N ARG A 45 -4.91 -13.55 -11.11
CA ARG A 45 -3.60 -12.88 -11.31
C ARG A 45 -3.71 -11.45 -11.84
N ILE A 46 -4.68 -11.15 -12.71
CA ILE A 46 -4.89 -9.80 -13.26
C ILE A 46 -5.33 -8.83 -12.16
N VAL A 47 -6.27 -9.25 -11.32
CA VAL A 47 -6.80 -8.43 -10.22
C VAL A 47 -5.70 -8.11 -9.20
N ALA A 48 -4.85 -9.09 -8.88
CA ALA A 48 -3.71 -8.88 -7.99
C ALA A 48 -2.72 -7.82 -8.53
N LYS A 49 -2.50 -7.77 -9.85
CA LYS A 49 -1.64 -6.75 -10.48
C LYS A 49 -2.25 -5.35 -10.35
N PHE A 50 -3.54 -5.19 -10.62
CA PHE A 50 -4.22 -3.90 -10.43
C PHE A 50 -4.17 -3.46 -8.97
N TYR A 51 -4.30 -4.40 -8.04
CA TYR A 51 -4.17 -4.11 -6.63
C TYR A 51 -2.77 -3.58 -6.25
N ALA A 52 -1.69 -4.18 -6.76
CA ALA A 52 -0.34 -3.66 -6.58
C ALA A 52 -0.19 -2.23 -7.14
N ILE A 53 -0.75 -1.95 -8.32
CA ILE A 53 -0.74 -0.60 -8.93
C ILE A 53 -1.46 0.41 -8.04
N THR A 54 -2.62 0.04 -7.48
CA THR A 54 -3.33 0.95 -6.56
C THR A 54 -2.50 1.28 -5.32
N GLY A 55 -1.81 0.29 -4.75
CA GLY A 55 -0.90 0.51 -3.62
C GLY A 55 0.25 1.45 -3.97
N LEU A 56 0.88 1.24 -5.14
CA LEU A 56 1.94 2.11 -5.64
C LEU A 56 1.47 3.56 -5.82
N LEU A 57 0.28 3.77 -6.39
CA LEU A 57 -0.31 5.10 -6.55
C LEU A 57 -0.59 5.76 -5.19
N THR A 58 -1.14 5.02 -4.22
CA THR A 58 -1.38 5.53 -2.87
C THR A 58 -0.08 5.95 -2.18
N PHE A 59 0.97 5.14 -2.30
CA PHE A 59 2.29 5.50 -1.79
C PHE A 59 2.85 6.74 -2.48
N GLY A 60 2.76 6.82 -3.81
CA GLY A 60 3.21 7.99 -4.57
C GLY A 60 2.52 9.29 -4.13
N ILE A 61 1.20 9.26 -3.99
CA ILE A 61 0.41 10.42 -3.52
C ILE A 61 0.76 10.77 -2.07
N SER A 62 0.93 9.76 -1.20
CA SER A 62 1.29 9.99 0.20
C SER A 62 2.67 10.61 0.34
N THR A 63 3.66 10.16 -0.44
CA THR A 63 5.00 10.74 -0.47
C THR A 63 4.96 12.17 -0.99
N ALA A 64 4.22 12.45 -2.08
CA ALA A 64 4.08 13.81 -2.60
C ALA A 64 3.42 14.74 -1.58
N PHE A 65 2.40 14.26 -0.86
CA PHE A 65 1.76 15.00 0.22
C PHE A 65 2.73 15.27 1.38
N LEU A 66 3.46 14.25 1.84
CA LEU A 66 4.46 14.41 2.91
C LEU A 66 5.56 15.40 2.55
N ILE A 67 6.08 15.34 1.31
CA ILE A 67 7.04 16.32 0.81
C ILE A 67 6.41 17.72 0.80
N GLY A 68 5.18 17.87 0.31
CA GLY A 68 4.48 19.16 0.29
C GLY A 68 4.26 19.76 1.69
N VAL A 69 4.00 18.93 2.70
CA VAL A 69 3.91 19.37 4.10
C VAL A 69 5.30 19.74 4.64
N LEU A 70 6.29 18.88 4.42
CA LEU A 70 7.65 19.12 4.90
C LEU A 70 8.25 20.38 4.30
N SER A 71 8.05 20.64 3.01
CA SER A 71 8.52 21.87 2.35
C SER A 71 7.91 23.15 2.94
N ARG A 72 6.77 23.07 3.64
CA ARG A 72 6.14 24.22 4.31
C ARG A 72 6.58 24.36 5.77
N VAL A 73 6.71 23.24 6.48
CA VAL A 73 7.04 23.22 7.91
C VAL A 73 8.54 23.34 8.17
N LEU A 74 9.37 22.78 7.29
CA LEU A 74 10.82 22.77 7.46
C LEU A 74 11.43 24.18 7.50
N PRO A 75 11.05 25.16 6.65
CA PRO A 75 11.51 26.54 6.75
C PRO A 75 11.16 27.17 8.10
N ASP A 76 9.91 27.02 8.57
CA ASP A 76 9.44 27.56 9.85
C ASP A 76 10.25 27.02 11.06
N ILE A 77 10.68 25.75 10.99
CA ILE A 77 11.52 25.12 12.03
C ILE A 77 12.92 25.75 12.06
N PHE A 78 13.50 26.06 10.90
CA PHE A 78 14.85 26.63 10.82
C PHE A 78 14.87 28.12 11.19
N GLU A 79 13.89 28.90 10.74
CA GLU A 79 13.78 30.33 11.10
C GLU A 79 13.51 30.55 12.60
N GLY A 80 12.74 29.66 13.24
CA GLY A 80 12.51 29.71 14.69
C GLY A 80 13.73 29.42 15.59
N SER A 81 14.89 29.07 14.99
CA SER A 81 16.13 28.77 15.71
C SER A 81 17.16 29.90 15.71
N GLU A 82 17.03 30.89 14.81
CA GLU A 82 17.93 32.06 14.74
C GLU A 82 17.48 33.23 15.64
N ASP A 83 16.24 33.19 16.16
CA ASP A 83 15.64 34.28 16.95
C ASP A 83 15.76 34.07 18.49
N LYS A 84 16.75 33.29 18.94
CA LYS A 84 17.13 33.10 20.35
C LYS A 84 18.63 33.32 20.56
#